data_AF-A0A3E0IKQ4-F1
#
_entry.id   AF-A0A3E0IKQ4-F1
#
_cell.length_a   1.000
_cell.length_b   1.000
_cell.length_c   1.000
_cell.angle_alpha   90.00
_cell.angle_beta   90.00
_cell.angle_gamma   90.00
#
_symmetry.space_group_name_H-M   'P 1'
#
loop_
_entity.id
_entity.type
_entity.pdbx_description
1 polymer ?
#
loop_
_entity_poly.entity_id
_entity_poly.type
_entity_poly.pdbx_seq_one_letter_code
_entity_poly.pdbx_strand_id
1 'polypeptide(L)'
;MTTLGYNFKTVRRELNLTQKQMAKKMGVSRPFYNKLENNRNSISAEMLIYASNKLNIPISRLINDDTHITKEVYNQKVLTM
;
A
#
# COMPACT_ATOMS: atom_id res chain seq x y z
N MET A 1 1.92 -0.95 14.33
CA MET A 1 0.98 -0.68 13.22
C MET A 1 1.63 -1.07 11.91
N THR A 2 1.25 -2.22 11.38
CA THR A 2 1.53 -2.62 9.99
C THR A 2 0.68 -1.72 9.09
N THR A 3 1.27 -1.02 8.12
CA THR A 3 0.55 -0.10 7.23
C THR A 3 0.52 -0.66 5.83
N LEU A 4 -0.37 -0.14 4.98
CA LEU A 4 -0.42 -0.51 3.56
C LEU A 4 0.95 -0.35 2.88
N GLY A 5 1.63 0.77 3.12
CA GLY A 5 2.97 1.02 2.58
C GLY A 5 4.01 0.01 3.04
N TYR A 6 3.90 -0.50 4.27
CA TYR A 6 4.75 -1.59 4.76
C TYR A 6 4.53 -2.88 3.97
N ASN A 7 3.27 -3.23 3.68
CA ASN A 7 2.95 -4.44 2.90
C ASN A 7 3.51 -4.38 1.48
N PHE A 8 3.37 -3.23 0.80
CA PHE A 8 4.01 -3.00 -0.51
C PHE A 8 5.53 -3.13 -0.44
N LYS A 9 6.16 -2.60 0.61
CA LYS A 9 7.61 -2.72 0.83
C LYS A 9 8.05 -4.16 1.05
N THR A 10 7.27 -4.95 1.78
CA THR A 10 7.53 -6.37 2.02
C THR A 10 7.45 -7.15 0.71
N VAL A 11 6.34 -7.05 -0.02
CA VAL A 11 6.15 -7.71 -1.32
C VAL A 11 7.27 -7.32 -2.29
N ARG A 12 7.63 -6.04 -2.37
CA ARG A 12 8.73 -5.59 -3.24
C ARG A 12 10.06 -6.27 -2.91
N ARG A 13 10.38 -6.40 -1.62
CA ARG A 13 11.62 -7.04 -1.14
C ARG A 13 11.62 -8.53 -1.42
N GLU A 14 10.50 -9.23 -1.24
CA GLU A 14 10.35 -10.64 -1.62
C GLU A 14 10.58 -10.87 -3.11
N LEU A 15 10.17 -9.92 -3.95
CA LEU A 15 10.42 -9.95 -5.40
C LEU A 15 11.83 -9.49 -5.80
N ASN A 16 12.71 -9.14 -4.84
CA ASN A 16 14.05 -8.61 -5.07
C ASN A 16 14.09 -7.37 -5.98
N LEU A 17 13.09 -6.49 -5.86
CA LEU A 17 12.98 -5.28 -6.68
C LEU A 17 13.43 -4.03 -5.92
N THR A 18 14.12 -3.13 -6.62
CA THR A 18 14.28 -1.74 -6.18
C THR A 18 12.95 -0.99 -6.27
N GLN A 19 12.80 0.12 -5.54
CA GLN A 19 11.62 0.98 -5.67
C GLN A 19 11.39 1.46 -7.11
N LYS A 20 12.46 1.71 -7.87
CA LYS A 20 12.39 2.11 -9.28
C LYS A 20 11.81 0.99 -10.16
N GLN A 21 12.27 -0.25 -9.97
CA GLN A 21 11.77 -1.40 -10.72
C GLN A 21 10.32 -1.71 -10.38
N MET A 22 9.95 -1.63 -9.10
CA MET A 22 8.57 -1.85 -8.67
C MET A 22 7.63 -0.77 -9.21
N ALA A 23 8.03 0.50 -9.16
CA ALA A 23 7.28 1.60 -9.76
C ALA A 23 7.05 1.37 -11.26
N LYS A 24 8.10 0.97 -11.99
CA LYS A 24 8.01 0.61 -13.41
C LYS A 24 7.04 -0.57 -13.64
N LYS A 25 7.11 -1.62 -12.82
CA LYS A 25 6.21 -2.80 -12.89
C LYS A 25 4.75 -2.43 -12.63
N MET A 26 4.52 -1.48 -11.72
CA MET A 26 3.20 -0.95 -11.40
C MET A 26 2.76 0.20 -12.31
N GLY A 27 3.55 0.61 -13.31
CA GLY A 27 3.17 1.72 -14.20
C GLY A 27 2.97 3.06 -13.49
N VAL A 28 3.66 3.29 -12.37
CA VAL A 28 3.61 4.54 -11.59
C VAL A 28 4.96 5.22 -11.54
N SER A 29 4.97 6.50 -11.15
CA SER A 29 6.23 7.23 -10.97
C SER A 29 7.01 6.72 -9.76
N ARG A 30 8.36 6.76 -9.82
CA ARG A 30 9.22 6.43 -8.67
C ARG A 30 8.91 7.30 -7.44
N PRO A 31 8.69 8.63 -7.56
CA PRO A 31 8.30 9.45 -6.41
C PRO A 31 6.96 9.02 -5.80
N PHE A 32 5.97 8.67 -6.61
CA PHE A 32 4.69 8.13 -6.12
C PHE A 32 4.91 6.83 -5.34
N TYR A 33 5.67 5.88 -5.89
CA TYR A 33 5.95 4.62 -5.21
C TYR A 33 6.79 4.81 -3.93
N ASN A 34 7.73 5.75 -3.92
CA ASN A 34 8.48 6.11 -2.71
C ASN A 34 7.56 6.71 -1.64
N LYS A 35 6.61 7.57 -2.05
CA LYS A 35 5.56 8.07 -1.15
C LYS A 35 4.69 6.92 -0.66
N LEU A 36 4.28 5.97 -1.49
CA LEU A 36 3.49 4.81 -1.06
C LEU A 36 4.16 4.04 0.10
N GLU A 37 5.46 3.77 0.01
CA GLU A 37 6.16 3.02 1.06
C GLU A 37 6.45 3.82 2.33
N ASN A 38 6.44 5.16 2.27
CA ASN A 38 6.86 6.04 3.37
C ASN A 38 5.75 6.95 3.93
N ASN A 39 4.72 7.27 3.14
CA ASN A 39 3.56 8.04 3.57
C ASN A 39 2.51 7.10 4.17
N ARG A 40 1.98 7.54 5.31
CA ARG A 40 1.01 6.80 6.10
C ARG A 40 -0.43 7.19 5.75
N ASN A 41 -0.87 7.25 4.48
CA ASN A 41 -2.29 7.17 4.09
C ASN A 41 -2.57 7.20 2.56
N SER A 42 -3.67 6.49 2.24
CA SER A 42 -4.47 6.33 1.01
C SER A 42 -3.78 6.08 -0.33
N ILE A 43 -3.91 4.85 -0.82
CA ILE A 43 -4.12 4.59 -2.24
C ILE A 43 -5.60 4.27 -2.45
N SER A 44 -6.10 4.45 -3.67
CA SER A 44 -7.47 4.08 -4.00
C SER A 44 -7.63 2.55 -4.05
N ALA A 45 -8.87 2.06 -3.91
CA ALA A 45 -9.17 0.64 -4.05
C ALA A 45 -8.81 0.12 -5.45
N GLU A 46 -8.98 0.95 -6.49
CA GLU A 46 -8.61 0.64 -7.86
C GLU A 46 -7.11 0.41 -8.00
N MET A 47 -6.28 1.25 -7.37
CA MET A 47 -4.82 1.08 -7.36
C MET A 47 -4.40 -0.21 -6.65
N LEU A 48 -5.11 -0.57 -5.58
CA LEU A 48 -4.87 -1.80 -4.83
C LEU A 48 -5.20 -3.05 -5.67
N ILE A 49 -6.37 -3.06 -6.33
CA ILE A 49 -6.80 -4.12 -7.25
C ILE A 49 -5.82 -4.22 -8.43
N TYR A 50 -5.47 -3.08 -9.03
CA TYR A 50 -4.51 -3.03 -10.12
C TYR A 50 -3.15 -3.59 -9.71
N ALA A 51 -2.65 -3.26 -8.51
CA ALA A 51 -1.41 -3.80 -7.98
C ALA A 51 -1.49 -5.32 -7.75
N SER A 52 -2.58 -5.82 -7.16
CA SER A 52 -2.82 -7.26 -6.99
C SER A 52 -2.74 -8.01 -8.32
N ASN A 53 -3.42 -7.51 -9.35
CA ASN A 53 -3.40 -8.08 -10.71
C ASN A 53 -2.00 -8.02 -11.35
N LYS A 54 -1.30 -6.89 -11.27
CA LYS A 54 0.04 -6.72 -11.88
C LYS A 54 1.13 -7.53 -11.19
N LEU A 55 0.98 -7.78 -9.90
CA LEU A 55 1.95 -8.55 -9.11
C LEU A 55 1.61 -10.04 -9.05
N ASN A 56 0.41 -10.42 -9.51
CA ASN A 56 -0.13 -11.78 -9.42
C ASN A 56 -0.11 -12.31 -7.98
N ILE A 57 -0.60 -11.50 -7.04
CA ILE A 57 -0.71 -11.85 -5.63
C ILE A 57 -2.11 -11.51 -5.12
N PRO A 58 -2.64 -12.23 -4.13
CA PRO A 58 -3.94 -11.91 -3.57
C PRO A 58 -3.89 -10.55 -2.86
N ILE A 59 -4.99 -9.81 -2.95
CA ILE A 59 -5.11 -8.45 -2.39
C ILE A 59 -4.85 -8.42 -0.87
N SER A 60 -5.13 -9.53 -0.18
CA SER A 60 -4.83 -9.74 1.24
C SER A 60 -3.35 -9.62 1.58
N ARG A 61 -2.41 -9.83 0.63
CA ARG A 61 -0.98 -9.55 0.87
C ARG A 61 -0.65 -8.06 0.88
N LEU A 62 -1.53 -7.22 0.33
CA LEU A 62 -1.34 -5.77 0.24
C LEU A 62 -2.04 -5.02 1.38
N ILE A 63 -3.06 -5.62 2.00
CA ILE A 63 -3.81 -5.07 3.14
C ILE A 63 -3.53 -5.85 4.43
N ASN A 64 -3.95 -5.32 5.57
CA ASN A 64 -3.92 -6.07 6.82
C ASN A 64 -5.34 -6.53 7.14
N ASP A 65 -5.47 -7.74 7.67
CA ASP A 65 -6.76 -8.31 8.09
C ASP A 65 -7.27 -7.72 9.41
N ASP A 66 -6.51 -6.80 10.03
CA ASP A 66 -6.94 -6.04 11.19
C ASP A 66 -8.00 -5.01 10.78
N THR A 67 -9.23 -5.49 10.77
CA THR A 67 -10.46 -4.75 10.41
C THR A 67 -11.10 -4.08 11.62
N HIS A 68 -10.47 -4.15 12.80
CA HIS A 68 -11.04 -3.64 14.04
C HIS A 68 -10.86 -2.12 14.17
N ILE A 69 -11.60 -1.37 13.34
CA ILE A 69 -11.70 0.09 13.41
C ILE A 69 -12.88 0.43 14.31
N THR A 70 -12.63 1.08 15.45
CA THR A 70 -13.73 1.65 16.26
C THR A 70 -14.13 3.03 15.72
N LYS A 71 -15.34 3.48 16.06
CA LYS A 71 -15.83 4.83 15.68
C LYS A 71 -14.91 5.93 16.19
N GLU A 72 -14.34 5.77 17.38
CA GLU A 72 -13.42 6.72 18.00
C GLU A 72 -12.13 6.86 17.20
N VAL A 73 -11.55 5.74 16.74
CA VAL A 73 -10.36 5.71 15.89
C VAL A 73 -10.63 6.32 14.51
N TYR A 74 -11.81 6.06 13.93
CA TYR A 74 -12.22 6.65 12.65
C TYR A 74 -12.35 8.18 12.75
N ASN A 75 -13.06 8.67 13.77
CA ASN A 75 -13.30 10.10 13.95
C ASN A 75 -12.02 10.89 14.22
N GLN A 76 -11.04 10.32 14.93
CA GLN A 76 -9.73 10.94 15.11
C GLN A 76 -8.97 11.14 13.79
N LYS A 77 -9.06 10.21 12.84
CA LYS A 77 -8.44 10.38 11.51
C LYS A 77 -9.09 11.52 10.74
N VAL A 78 -10.42 11.62 10.75
CA VAL A 78 -11.17 12.67 10.05
C VAL A 78 -10.82 14.07 10.58
N LEU A 79 -10.56 14.20 11.89
CA LEU A 79 -10.18 15.48 12.51
C LEU A 79 -8.73 15.91 12.24
N THR A 80 -7.90 15.02 11.71
CA THR A 80 -6.47 15.26 11.44
C THR A 80 -6.12 15.38 9.96
N MET A 81 -7.13 15.30 9.08
CA MET A 81 -7.04 15.51 7.63
C MET A 81 -7.57 16.89 7.25
#